data_AF-A0A914Y6C1-F1
#
_entry.id   AF-A0A914Y6C1-F1
#
_cell.length_a   1.000
_cell.length_b   1.000
_cell.length_c   1.000
_cell.angle_alpha   90.00
_cell.angle_beta   90.00
_cell.angle_gamma   90.00
#
_symmetry.space_group_name_H-M   'P 1'
#
loop_
_entity.id
_entity.type
_entity.pdbx_description
1 polymer ?
#
loop_
_entity_poly.entity_id
_entity_poly.type
_entity_poly.pdbx_seq_one_letter_code
_entity_poly.pdbx_strand_id
1 'polypeptide(L)'
;MNPEKYLPELVNCFKSSDNLVRSSALVAIRYMISDKPIPADALLMKVLPIFFEGVKDENIDTRRLAIVLASTVANHKPFLAKILSSLEEFLLE
;
A
#
# COMPACT_ATOMS: atom_id res chain seq x y z
N MET A 1 17.40 0.22 8.45
CA MET A 1 16.27 -0.66 8.05
C MET A 1 16.66 -1.40 6.78
N ASN A 2 16.21 -2.65 6.60
CA ASN A 2 16.46 -3.45 5.38
C ASN A 2 15.12 -3.69 4.66
N PRO A 3 14.66 -2.75 3.80
CA PRO A 3 13.37 -2.86 3.12
C PRO A 3 13.27 -4.08 2.21
N GLU A 4 14.38 -4.54 1.63
CA GLU A 4 14.43 -5.73 0.77
C GLU A 4 14.03 -7.00 1.53
N LYS A 5 14.34 -7.07 2.82
CA LYS A 5 13.92 -8.17 3.69
C LYS A 5 12.48 -8.01 4.18
N TYR A 6 12.08 -6.81 4.61
CA TYR A 6 10.83 -6.63 5.36
C TYR A 6 9.60 -6.29 4.49
N LEU A 7 9.77 -5.70 3.30
CA LEU A 7 8.65 -5.44 2.41
C LEU A 7 7.99 -6.73 1.90
N PRO A 8 8.73 -7.80 1.51
CA PRO A 8 8.11 -9.08 1.17
C PRO A 8 7.29 -9.68 2.31
N GLU A 9 7.78 -9.56 3.56
CA GLU A 9 7.04 -10.05 4.73
C GLU A 9 5.75 -9.25 4.97
N LEU A 10 5.77 -7.93 4.76
CA LEU A 10 4.55 -7.12 4.82
C LEU A 10 3.54 -7.52 3.75
N VAL A 11 4.00 -7.88 2.55
CA VAL A 11 3.13 -8.43 1.50
C VAL A 11 2.51 -9.76 1.93
N ASN A 12 3.28 -10.64 2.58
CA ASN A 12 2.76 -11.89 3.13
C ASN A 12 1.70 -11.64 4.20
N CYS A 13 1.93 -10.69 5.11
CA CYS A 13 0.94 -10.27 6.10
C CYS A 13 -0.34 -9.75 5.44
N PHE A 14 -0.21 -8.99 4.35
CA PHE A 14 -1.36 -8.47 3.62
C PHE A 14 -2.20 -9.57 2.93
N LYS A 15 -1.61 -10.73 2.65
CA LYS A 15 -2.31 -11.90 2.10
C LYS A 15 -2.90 -12.83 3.16
N SER A 16 -2.81 -12.47 4.44
CA SER A 16 -3.37 -13.27 5.53
C SER A 16 -4.88 -13.40 5.45
N SER A 17 -5.43 -14.54 5.88
CA SER A 17 -6.87 -14.71 6.08
C SER A 17 -7.42 -13.83 7.20
N ASP A 18 -6.57 -13.41 8.15
CA ASP A 18 -6.96 -12.53 9.26
C ASP A 18 -6.96 -11.05 8.85
N ASN A 19 -8.14 -10.42 8.91
CA ASN A 19 -8.35 -9.01 8.59
C ASN A 19 -7.50 -8.05 9.43
N LEU A 20 -7.21 -8.39 10.70
CA LEU A 20 -6.38 -7.56 11.57
C LEU A 20 -4.92 -7.57 11.11
N VAL A 21 -4.44 -8.72 10.62
CA VAL A 21 -3.09 -8.84 10.05
C VAL A 21 -2.99 -8.06 8.75
N ARG A 22 -3.99 -8.17 7.86
CA ARG A 22 -4.04 -7.38 6.61
C ARG A 22 -4.06 -5.87 6.89
N SER A 23 -4.93 -5.44 7.80
CA SER A 23 -5.04 -4.04 8.23
C SER A 23 -3.73 -3.52 8.85
N SER A 24 -3.07 -4.32 9.67
CA SER A 24 -1.79 -3.95 10.27
C SER A 24 -0.69 -3.76 9.21
N ALA A 25 -0.68 -4.60 8.17
CA ALA A 25 0.24 -4.45 7.05
C ALA A 25 -0.01 -3.14 6.27
N LEU A 26 -1.27 -2.78 6.03
CA LEU A 26 -1.65 -1.49 5.43
C LEU A 26 -1.21 -0.28 6.27
N VAL A 27 -1.36 -0.36 7.60
CA VAL A 27 -0.88 0.70 8.48
C VAL A 27 0.64 0.80 8.44
N ALA A 28 1.36 -0.32 8.49
CA ALA A 28 2.81 -0.34 8.44
C ALA A 28 3.37 0.26 7.14
N ILE A 29 2.81 -0.12 5.98
CA ILE A 29 3.25 0.42 4.69
C ILE A 29 2.94 1.92 4.57
N ARG A 30 1.81 2.40 5.13
CA ARG A 30 1.49 3.82 5.18
C ARG A 30 2.57 4.64 5.90
N TYR A 31 3.11 4.12 7.00
CA TYR A 31 4.20 4.79 7.73
C TYR A 31 5.55 4.80 7.00
N MET A 32 5.70 4.00 5.94
CA MET A 32 6.88 4.07 5.06
C MET A 32 6.77 5.17 3.99
N ILE A 33 5.58 5.78 3.84
CA ILE A 33 5.36 6.87 2.90
C ILE A 33 5.71 8.20 3.57
N SER A 34 6.89 8.74 3.23
CA SER A 34 7.37 10.06 3.67
C SER A 34 7.29 11.11 2.56
N ASP A 35 7.29 12.42 2.87
CA ASP A 35 7.38 13.46 1.82
C ASP A 35 8.72 13.45 1.07
N LYS A 36 9.79 13.03 1.76
CA LYS A 36 11.13 13.01 1.18
C LYS A 36 11.34 11.73 0.39
N PRO A 37 12.09 11.78 -0.73
CA PRO A 37 12.60 10.59 -1.39
C PRO A 37 13.42 9.76 -0.39
N ILE A 38 13.18 8.45 -0.36
CA ILE A 38 13.96 7.51 0.45
C ILE A 38 14.49 6.38 -0.44
N PRO A 39 15.60 5.72 -0.06
CA PRO A 39 16.15 4.61 -0.84
C PRO A 39 15.16 3.47 -1.10
N ALA A 40 14.17 3.30 -0.23
CA ALA A 40 13.14 2.27 -0.36
C ALA A 40 12.10 2.54 -1.47
N ASP A 41 12.07 3.72 -2.08
CA ASP A 41 11.01 4.12 -3.02
C ASP A 41 10.93 3.24 -4.26
N ALA A 42 12.08 2.79 -4.75
CA ALA A 42 12.15 1.83 -5.85
C ALA A 42 11.49 0.49 -5.52
N LEU A 43 11.54 0.07 -4.25
CA LEU A 43 10.90 -1.16 -3.77
C LEU A 43 9.43 -0.91 -3.47
N LEU A 44 9.09 0.23 -2.86
CA LEU A 44 7.71 0.64 -2.61
C LEU A 44 6.90 0.69 -3.91
N MET A 45 7.46 1.21 -5.00
CA MET A 45 6.83 1.19 -6.33
C MET A 45 6.38 -0.21 -6.77
N LYS A 46 7.15 -1.25 -6.44
CA LYS A 46 6.86 -2.62 -6.88
C LYS A 46 5.76 -3.27 -6.05
N VAL A 47 5.64 -2.91 -4.78
CA VAL A 47 4.72 -3.59 -3.84
C VAL A 47 3.43 -2.81 -3.60
N LEU A 48 3.42 -1.48 -3.76
CA LEU A 48 2.23 -0.65 -3.56
C LEU A 48 0.99 -1.10 -4.34
N PRO A 49 1.08 -1.52 -5.63
CA PRO A 49 -0.08 -2.08 -6.34
C PRO A 49 -0.79 -3.20 -5.58
N ILE A 50 -0.03 -4.08 -4.93
CA ILE A 50 -0.57 -5.21 -4.16
C ILE A 50 -1.40 -4.68 -2.98
N PHE A 51 -0.90 -3.69 -2.24
CA PHE A 51 -1.64 -3.10 -1.12
C PHE A 51 -2.89 -2.34 -1.57
N PHE A 52 -2.90 -1.82 -2.80
CA PHE A 52 -4.06 -1.14 -3.36
C PHE A 52 -5.21 -2.10 -3.75
N GLU A 53 -4.94 -3.39 -3.94
CA GLU A 53 -6.00 -4.42 -4.05
C GLU A 53 -6.91 -4.43 -2.81
N GLY A 54 -6.42 -3.94 -1.66
CA GLY A 54 -7.18 -3.83 -0.42
C GLY A 54 -8.42 -2.94 -0.51
N VAL A 55 -8.54 -2.10 -1.54
CA VAL A 55 -9.77 -1.33 -1.80
C VAL A 55 -10.96 -2.25 -2.12
N LYS A 56 -10.70 -3.47 -2.63
CA LYS A 56 -11.71 -4.50 -2.89
C LYS A 56 -11.82 -5.54 -1.76
N ASP A 57 -11.15 -5.34 -0.62
CA ASP A 57 -11.18 -6.29 0.50
C ASP A 57 -12.61 -6.51 1.04
N GLU A 58 -12.91 -7.73 1.49
CA GLU A 58 -14.20 -8.07 2.11
C GLU A 58 -14.46 -7.26 3.40
N ASN A 59 -13.41 -6.94 4.16
CA ASN A 59 -13.47 -6.23 5.42
C ASN A 59 -13.45 -4.70 5.20
N ILE A 60 -14.44 -4.02 5.78
CA ILE A 60 -14.62 -2.57 5.58
C ILE A 60 -13.47 -1.72 6.12
N ASP A 61 -12.85 -2.12 7.22
CA ASP A 61 -11.74 -1.36 7.82
C ASP A 61 -10.48 -1.51 6.97
N THR A 62 -10.26 -2.69 6.40
CA THR A 62 -9.18 -2.93 5.44
C THR A 62 -9.37 -2.07 4.18
N ARG A 63 -10.59 -2.00 3.62
CA ARG A 63 -10.90 -1.10 2.49
C ARG A 63 -10.61 0.36 2.79
N ARG A 64 -11.07 0.84 3.96
CA ARG A 64 -10.83 2.23 4.38
C ARG A 64 -9.34 2.53 4.51
N LEU A 65 -8.57 1.63 5.10
CA LEU A 65 -7.12 1.80 5.24
C LEU A 65 -6.41 1.80 3.88
N ALA A 66 -6.83 0.98 2.93
CA ALA A 66 -6.26 0.98 1.58
C ALA A 66 -6.52 2.30 0.84
N ILE A 67 -7.73 2.87 0.98
CA ILE A 67 -8.06 4.20 0.44
C ILE A 67 -7.19 5.28 1.09
N VAL A 68 -7.06 5.26 2.43
CA VAL A 68 -6.22 6.21 3.17
C VAL A 68 -4.75 6.09 2.74
N LEU A 69 -4.26 4.87 2.49
CA LEU A 69 -2.92 4.64 1.96
C LEU A 69 -2.76 5.28 0.57
N ALA A 70 -3.72 5.08 -0.34
CA ALA A 70 -3.71 5.69 -1.66
C ALA A 70 -3.68 7.22 -1.57
N SER A 71 -4.52 7.82 -0.72
CA SER A 71 -4.49 9.27 -0.46
C SER A 71 -3.14 9.71 0.13
N THR A 72 -2.53 8.91 1.01
CA THR A 72 -1.23 9.23 1.59
C THR A 72 -0.15 9.27 0.51
N VAL A 73 -0.10 8.26 -0.37
CA VAL A 73 0.83 8.19 -1.50
C VAL A 73 0.61 9.37 -2.46
N ALA A 74 -0.64 9.69 -2.80
CA ALA A 74 -0.96 10.82 -3.68
C ALA A 74 -0.42 12.15 -3.16
N ASN A 75 -0.60 12.41 -1.86
CA ASN A 75 -0.21 13.68 -1.25
C ASN A 75 1.30 13.80 -1.00
N HIS A 76 1.95 12.73 -0.54
CA HIS A 76 3.35 12.79 -0.06
C HIS A 76 4.34 12.31 -1.13
N LYS A 77 3.90 11.50 -2.10
CA LYS A 77 4.73 10.95 -3.19
C LYS A 77 4.03 11.03 -4.55
N PRO A 78 3.81 12.23 -5.10
CA PRO A 78 3.12 12.40 -6.38
C PRO A 78 3.83 11.69 -7.56
N PHE A 79 5.14 11.47 -7.50
CA PHE A 79 5.85 10.68 -8.52
C PHE A 79 5.50 9.18 -8.45
N LEU A 80 5.17 8.66 -7.26
CA LEU A 80 4.63 7.30 -7.06
C LEU A 80 3.14 7.24 -7.39
N ALA A 81 2.43 8.36 -7.31
CA ALA A 81 1.01 8.46 -7.62
C ALA A 81 0.68 8.14 -9.09
N LYS A 82 1.66 8.11 -10.01
CA LYS A 82 1.47 7.55 -11.36
C LYS A 82 1.12 6.05 -11.35
N ILE A 83 1.34 5.35 -10.24
CA ILE A 83 0.83 3.98 -10.03
C ILE A 83 -0.66 4.01 -9.65
N LEU A 84 -1.20 5.15 -9.19
CA LEU A 84 -2.61 5.30 -8.88
C LEU A 84 -3.47 5.55 -10.13
N SER A 85 -2.92 5.95 -11.27
CA SER A 85 -3.72 6.04 -12.50
C SER A 85 -4.18 4.66 -13.01
N SER A 86 -3.47 3.58 -12.66
CA SER A 86 -3.98 2.21 -12.87
C SER A 86 -5.02 1.78 -11.83
N LEU A 87 -5.22 2.55 -10.76
CA LEU A 87 -6.28 2.32 -9.77
C LEU A 87 -7.64 2.82 -10.27
N GLU A 88 -7.70 3.83 -11.14
CA GLU A 88 -8.95 4.24 -11.82
C GLU A 88 -9.49 3.10 -12.70
N GLU A 89 -8.62 2.43 -13.46
CA GLU A 89 -8.98 1.20 -14.20
C GLU A 89 -9.48 0.12 -13.24
N PHE A 90 -8.84 -0.03 -12.07
CA PHE A 90 -9.19 -1.03 -11.07
C PHE A 90 -10.52 -0.76 -10.36
N LEU A 91 -10.95 0.49 -10.24
CA LEU A 91 -12.21 0.89 -9.58
C LEU A 91 -13.42 0.85 -10.51
N LEU A 92 -13.20 0.83 -11.83
CA LEU A 92 -14.22 0.81 -12.86
C LEU A 92 -14.57 -0.62 -13.35
N GLU A 93 -13.83 -1.63 -12.88
CA GLU A 93 -14.14 -3.08 -13.01
C GLU A 93 -14.74 -3.69 -11.73
#